data_AF-A0A0N8PW25-F1
#
_entry.id   AF-A0A0N8PW25-F1
#
_cell.length_a   1.000
_cell.length_b   1.000
_cell.length_c   1.000
_cell.angle_alpha   90.00
_cell.angle_beta   90.00
_cell.angle_gamma   90.00
#
_symmetry.space_group_name_H-M   'P 1'
#
loop_
_entity.id
_entity.type
_entity.pdbx_description
1 polymer ?
#
loop_
_entity_poly.entity_id
_entity_poly.type
_entity_poly.pdbx_seq_one_letter_code
_entity_poly.pdbx_strand_id
1 'polypeptide(L)'
;MGKFYTTTQNSLYIYVTEDDELIPPRDLPTLLGLYEAKHPWKWTNKIAIMHKLPEESLQQAAAILEIHDYERRNADESSLEHYFITQDPTYLPPDEPPLLKTLRKLEEAFKNGRLSEDIYKQQKEVIERKLLGLKPDPDLFTTTTERCYQKLNTELRPGLKLVYVEIDRLRKDVCTEIGINEDDFDDLLKAMLRKFVGKMELAGAPPTMPSPTTRSAHITREGRGLELDGKLYYYIAIFEPSLSP
;
A
#
# COMPACT_ATOMS: atom_id res chain seq x y z
N MET A 1 10.01 7.00 -11.37
CA MET A 1 11.29 7.45 -10.78
C MET A 1 11.03 8.30 -9.55
N GLY A 2 11.76 8.05 -8.47
CA GLY A 2 11.66 8.88 -7.29
C GLY A 2 12.40 8.36 -6.08
N LYS A 3 12.65 9.30 -5.17
CA LYS A 3 13.32 9.15 -3.89
C LYS A 3 12.30 9.28 -2.78
N PHE A 4 12.22 8.30 -1.91
CA PHE A 4 11.15 8.21 -0.92
C PHE A 4 11.67 7.86 0.46
N TYR A 5 10.92 8.27 1.46
CA TYR A 5 11.16 7.83 2.82
C TYR A 5 9.86 7.53 3.56
N THR A 6 9.93 6.61 4.52
CA THR A 6 8.82 6.22 5.37
C THR A 6 9.29 6.14 6.82
N THR A 7 8.47 6.65 7.74
CA THR A 7 8.71 6.58 9.18
C THR A 7 7.61 5.79 9.87
N THR A 8 7.96 4.75 10.62
CA THR A 8 7.00 3.90 11.34
C THR A 8 7.52 3.56 12.74
N GLN A 9 6.76 3.88 13.80
CA GLN A 9 6.95 3.39 15.20
C GLN A 9 8.40 3.37 15.78
N ASN A 10 9.33 4.17 15.26
CA ASN A 10 10.78 4.26 15.59
C ASN A 10 11.75 3.70 14.52
N SER A 11 11.27 3.43 13.32
CA SER A 11 12.07 3.01 12.18
C SER A 11 12.02 4.06 11.07
N LEU A 12 13.15 4.22 10.38
CA LEU A 12 13.29 5.03 9.17
C LEU A 12 13.67 4.13 8.01
N TYR A 13 12.89 4.25 6.94
CA TYR A 13 13.12 3.59 5.66
C TYR A 13 13.41 4.66 4.63
N ILE A 14 14.55 4.58 3.96
CA ILE A 14 14.94 5.47 2.87
C ILE A 14 15.10 4.59 1.63
N TYR A 15 14.38 4.87 0.56
CA TYR A 15 14.39 4.01 -0.62
C TYR A 15 14.25 4.81 -1.91
N VAL A 16 14.70 4.21 -2.99
CA VAL A 16 14.68 4.79 -4.33
C VAL A 16 14.13 3.77 -5.31
N THR A 17 13.55 4.24 -6.41
CA THR A 17 13.01 3.40 -7.49
C THR A 17 13.79 3.60 -8.79
N GLU A 18 13.77 2.60 -9.68
CA GLU A 18 14.40 2.66 -11.00
C GLU A 18 15.89 3.00 -10.93
N ASP A 19 16.38 4.03 -11.63
CA ASP A 19 17.81 4.39 -11.72
C ASP A 19 18.27 5.40 -10.66
N ASP A 20 17.39 5.81 -9.73
CA ASP A 20 17.80 6.72 -8.66
C ASP A 20 18.82 6.09 -7.70
N GLU A 21 19.65 6.95 -7.13
CA GLU A 21 20.67 6.61 -6.13
C GLU A 21 20.25 7.07 -4.73
N LEU A 22 20.52 6.21 -3.74
CA LEU A 22 20.37 6.57 -2.34
C LEU A 22 21.30 7.71 -1.96
N ILE A 23 20.82 8.56 -1.05
CA ILE A 23 21.63 9.54 -0.35
C ILE A 23 22.82 8.82 0.31
N PRO A 24 24.07 9.22 0.02
CA PRO A 24 25.21 8.53 0.58
C PRO A 24 25.28 8.81 2.10
N PRO A 25 25.70 7.84 2.92
CA PRO A 25 25.72 7.99 4.39
C PRO A 25 26.48 9.22 4.91
N ARG A 26 27.48 9.68 4.16
CA ARG A 26 28.29 10.86 4.48
C ARG A 26 27.53 12.19 4.39
N ASP A 27 26.44 12.22 3.63
CA ASP A 27 25.59 13.41 3.46
C ASP A 27 24.55 13.51 4.59
N LEU A 28 24.36 12.44 5.37
CA LEU A 28 23.54 12.47 6.58
C LEU A 28 24.39 12.85 7.81
N PRO A 29 23.93 13.81 8.65
CA PRO A 29 24.67 14.21 9.83
C PRO A 29 24.87 13.05 10.83
N THR A 30 26.11 12.83 11.23
CA THR A 30 26.48 11.78 12.21
C THR A 30 25.82 11.99 13.58
N LEU A 31 25.50 13.23 13.93
CA LEU A 31 24.80 13.60 15.17
C LEU A 31 23.41 12.96 15.30
N LEU A 32 22.79 12.55 14.18
CA LEU A 32 21.50 11.86 14.20
C LEU A 32 21.61 10.41 14.69
N GLY A 33 22.83 9.87 14.78
CA GLY A 33 23.08 8.52 15.26
C GLY A 33 22.53 7.41 14.35
N LEU A 34 22.18 7.72 13.09
CA LEU A 34 21.49 6.80 12.16
C LEU A 34 22.29 5.51 11.89
N TYR A 35 23.62 5.60 11.95
CA TYR A 35 24.55 4.51 11.64
C TYR A 35 25.33 4.01 12.85
N GLU A 36 24.93 4.41 14.06
CA GLU A 36 25.61 3.97 15.27
C GLU A 36 25.34 2.49 15.56
N ALA A 37 26.34 1.76 16.05
CA ALA A 37 26.22 0.34 16.38
C ALA A 37 25.14 0.02 17.43
N LYS A 38 24.68 1.04 18.17
CA LYS A 38 23.58 0.94 19.13
C LYS A 38 22.21 0.71 18.47
N HIS A 39 22.08 1.03 17.17
CA HIS A 39 20.85 0.89 16.40
C HIS A 39 21.05 -0.13 15.27
N PRO A 40 20.17 -1.14 15.13
CA PRO A 40 20.20 -2.04 13.99
C PRO A 40 19.92 -1.26 12.70
N TRP A 41 20.80 -1.39 11.71
CA TRP A 41 20.61 -0.83 10.38
C TRP A 41 20.94 -1.85 9.31
N LYS A 42 20.25 -1.73 8.17
CA LYS A 42 20.48 -2.53 6.96
C LYS A 42 20.63 -1.58 5.78
N TRP A 43 21.44 -1.95 4.80
CA TRP A 43 21.73 -1.10 3.64
C TRP A 43 21.88 -1.92 2.37
N THR A 44 21.27 -1.46 1.29
CA THR A 44 21.49 -1.92 -0.09
C THR A 44 21.73 -0.71 -0.99
N ASN A 45 21.91 -0.91 -2.29
CA ASN A 45 21.93 0.16 -3.27
C ASN A 45 20.56 0.85 -3.47
N LYS A 46 19.45 0.25 -3.02
CA LYS A 46 18.08 0.75 -3.28
C LYS A 46 17.27 1.10 -2.05
N ILE A 47 17.60 0.55 -0.90
CA ILE A 47 16.93 0.85 0.37
C ILE A 47 17.89 0.79 1.56
N ALA A 48 17.71 1.72 2.48
CA ALA A 48 18.34 1.79 3.78
C ALA A 48 17.26 1.73 4.87
N ILE A 49 17.52 0.92 5.90
CA ILE A 49 16.59 0.68 7.00
C ILE A 49 17.33 0.95 8.30
N MET A 50 16.75 1.77 9.17
CA MET A 50 17.29 2.06 10.49
C MET A 50 16.19 1.87 11.53
N HIS A 51 16.43 1.03 12.53
CA HIS A 51 15.46 0.69 13.55
C HIS A 51 15.79 1.31 14.91
N LYS A 52 14.76 1.48 15.74
CA LYS A 52 14.85 1.93 17.14
C LYS A 52 15.51 3.31 17.29
N LEU A 53 15.25 4.20 16.34
CA LEU A 53 15.72 5.59 16.39
C LEU A 53 14.86 6.42 17.36
N PRO A 54 15.46 7.37 18.08
CA PRO A 54 14.71 8.38 18.82
C PRO A 54 13.81 9.20 17.90
N GLU A 55 12.66 9.65 18.40
CA GLU A 55 11.70 10.44 17.63
C GLU A 55 12.31 11.75 17.09
N GLU A 56 13.14 12.42 17.91
CA GLU A 56 13.85 13.64 17.50
C GLU A 56 14.77 13.39 16.31
N SER A 57 15.53 12.28 16.33
CA SER A 57 16.40 11.88 15.22
C SER A 57 15.60 11.57 13.95
N LEU A 58 14.42 10.96 14.08
CA LEU A 58 13.52 10.70 12.95
C LEU A 58 13.00 11.99 12.33
N GLN A 59 12.57 12.95 13.15
CA GLN A 59 12.06 14.23 12.66
C GLN A 59 13.16 15.04 11.94
N GLN A 60 14.36 15.08 12.51
CA GLN A 60 15.49 15.77 11.89
C GLN A 60 15.95 15.07 10.59
N ALA A 61 16.01 13.73 10.59
CA ALA A 61 16.33 12.97 9.38
C ALA A 61 15.30 13.19 8.27
N ALA A 62 14.01 13.22 8.61
CA ALA A 62 12.94 13.52 7.66
C ALA A 62 13.12 14.90 7.01
N ALA A 63 13.43 15.93 7.81
CA ALA A 63 13.68 17.28 7.28
C ALA A 63 14.87 17.34 6.32
N ILE A 64 15.95 16.61 6.62
CA ILE A 64 17.13 16.54 5.74
C ILE A 64 16.80 15.79 4.45
N LEU A 65 16.08 14.68 4.55
CA LEU A 65 15.63 13.92 3.39
C LEU A 65 14.78 14.79 2.45
N GLU A 66 13.85 15.57 3.00
CA GLU A 66 13.05 16.53 2.22
C GLU A 66 13.90 17.59 1.52
N ILE A 67 14.98 18.07 2.14
CA ILE A 67 15.95 18.98 1.51
C ILE A 67 16.67 18.30 0.33
N HIS A 68 16.87 16.98 0.40
CA HIS A 68 17.47 16.17 -0.67
C HIS A 68 16.44 15.61 -1.66
N ASP A 69 15.28 16.26 -1.78
CA ASP A 69 14.19 15.91 -2.69
C ASP A 69 13.56 14.52 -2.42
N TYR A 70 13.72 13.96 -1.22
CA TYR A 70 12.99 12.76 -0.83
C TYR A 70 11.55 13.11 -0.45
N GLU A 71 10.63 12.34 -1.00
CA GLU A 71 9.22 12.47 -0.69
C GLU A 71 8.79 11.46 0.39
N ARG A 72 8.08 11.96 1.41
CA ARG A 72 7.47 11.09 2.40
C ARG A 72 6.38 10.23 1.75
N ARG A 73 6.44 8.92 1.97
CA ARG A 73 5.39 7.96 1.62
C ARG A 73 4.98 7.14 2.83
N ASN A 74 3.72 6.74 2.86
CA ASN A 74 3.23 5.75 3.80
C ASN A 74 3.31 4.39 3.12
N ALA A 75 4.37 3.65 3.40
CA ALA A 75 4.52 2.26 3.02
C ALA A 75 4.44 1.40 4.27
N ASP A 76 3.83 0.22 4.18
CA ASP A 76 3.89 -0.72 5.30
C ASP A 76 5.25 -1.40 5.39
N GLU A 77 5.61 -1.81 6.61
CA GLU A 77 6.90 -2.41 6.92
C GLU A 77 7.11 -3.75 6.18
N SER A 78 6.05 -4.52 5.95
CA SER A 78 6.15 -5.80 5.24
C SER A 78 6.55 -5.61 3.78
N SER A 79 5.92 -4.63 3.12
CA SER A 79 6.22 -4.23 1.75
C SER A 79 7.67 -3.73 1.60
N LEU A 80 8.15 -2.93 2.55
CA LEU A 80 9.51 -2.39 2.56
C LEU A 80 10.58 -3.46 2.83
N GLU A 81 10.32 -4.38 3.76
CA GLU A 81 11.22 -5.52 4.02
C GLU A 81 11.25 -6.49 2.84
N HIS A 82 10.12 -6.69 2.14
CA HIS A 82 10.10 -7.49 0.93
C HIS A 82 10.91 -6.81 -0.20
N TYR A 83 10.75 -5.50 -0.38
CA TYR A 83 11.56 -4.71 -1.31
C TYR A 83 13.06 -4.78 -0.99
N PHE A 84 13.43 -4.80 0.30
CA PHE A 84 14.82 -4.98 0.72
C PHE A 84 15.42 -6.30 0.23
N ILE A 85 14.64 -7.38 0.22
CA ILE A 85 15.08 -8.71 -0.21
C ILE A 85 15.10 -8.82 -1.74
N THR A 86 14.02 -8.40 -2.40
CA THR A 86 13.80 -8.65 -3.83
C THR A 86 14.35 -7.55 -4.73
N GLN A 87 14.49 -6.32 -4.22
CA GLN A 87 14.73 -5.10 -4.99
C GLN A 87 13.70 -4.85 -6.09
N ASP A 88 12.52 -5.47 -5.99
CA ASP A 88 11.45 -5.37 -6.97
C ASP A 88 10.48 -4.24 -6.57
N PRO A 89 10.40 -3.13 -7.33
CA PRO A 89 9.60 -1.97 -6.96
C PRO A 89 8.09 -2.24 -6.95
N THR A 90 7.62 -3.38 -7.49
CA THR A 90 6.20 -3.77 -7.42
C THR A 90 5.70 -3.96 -5.99
N TYR A 91 6.60 -4.24 -5.05
CA TYR A 91 6.28 -4.33 -3.62
C TYR A 91 6.13 -2.96 -2.94
N LEU A 92 6.61 -1.88 -3.56
CA LEU A 92 6.43 -0.53 -3.02
C LEU A 92 5.01 -0.03 -3.31
N PRO A 93 4.44 0.84 -2.45
CA PRO A 93 3.17 1.48 -2.76
C PRO A 93 3.29 2.28 -4.07
N PRO A 94 2.22 2.33 -4.87
CA PRO A 94 2.27 2.96 -6.15
C PRO A 94 2.45 4.46 -5.99
N ASP A 95 2.80 5.14 -7.08
CA ASP A 95 2.92 6.59 -7.05
C ASP A 95 1.58 7.22 -6.66
N GLU A 96 1.63 8.06 -5.61
CA GLU A 96 0.46 8.76 -5.12
C GLU A 96 -0.11 9.62 -6.27
N PRO A 97 -1.41 9.49 -6.61
CA PRO A 97 -2.06 10.34 -7.60
C PRO A 97 -1.78 11.82 -7.35
N PRO A 98 -1.48 12.63 -8.38
CA PRO A 98 -1.12 14.05 -8.21
C PRO A 98 -2.14 14.86 -7.39
N LEU A 99 -3.42 14.50 -7.46
CA LEU A 99 -4.48 15.14 -6.68
C LEU A 99 -4.44 14.77 -5.19
N LEU A 100 -4.11 13.53 -4.83
CA LEU A 100 -3.92 13.13 -3.43
C LEU A 100 -2.71 13.84 -2.83
N LYS A 101 -1.61 13.93 -3.59
CA LYS A 101 -0.45 14.76 -3.22
C LYS A 101 -0.82 16.23 -3.01
N THR A 102 -1.71 16.76 -3.85
CA THR A 102 -2.21 18.15 -3.71
C THR A 102 -3.09 18.30 -2.46
N LEU A 103 -3.92 17.31 -2.16
CA LEU A 103 -4.78 17.29 -0.96
C LEU A 103 -3.94 17.27 0.32
N ARG A 104 -2.90 16.42 0.39
CA ARG A 104 -1.99 16.37 1.54
C ARG A 104 -1.28 17.71 1.77
N LYS A 105 -0.77 18.33 0.71
CA LYS A 105 -0.14 19.66 0.81
C LYS A 105 -1.12 20.72 1.29
N LEU A 106 -2.38 20.64 0.87
CA LEU A 106 -3.44 21.53 1.35
C LEU A 106 -3.70 21.33 2.85
N GLU A 107 -3.76 20.09 3.33
CA GLU A 107 -3.92 19.76 4.75
C GLU A 107 -2.75 20.23 5.60
N GLU A 108 -1.51 20.04 5.14
CA GLU A 108 -0.31 20.54 5.81
C GLU A 108 -0.29 22.07 5.86
N ALA A 109 -0.64 22.75 4.77
CA ALA A 109 -0.74 24.20 4.74
C ALA A 109 -1.78 24.72 5.76
N PHE A 110 -2.91 24.03 5.89
CA PHE A 110 -3.92 24.35 6.89
C PHE A 110 -3.43 24.10 8.32
N LYS A 111 -2.84 22.93 8.61
CA LYS A 111 -2.27 22.60 9.93
C LYS A 111 -1.19 23.60 10.36
N ASN A 112 -0.40 24.09 9.40
CA ASN A 112 0.65 25.09 9.63
C ASN A 112 0.11 26.53 9.70
N GLY A 113 -1.21 26.73 9.70
CA GLY A 113 -1.84 28.05 9.80
C GLY A 113 -1.67 28.95 8.59
N ARG A 114 -1.26 28.41 7.43
CA ARG A 114 -1.05 29.17 6.18
C ARG A 114 -2.34 29.43 5.41
N LEU A 115 -3.45 28.80 5.80
CA LEU A 115 -4.75 28.90 5.15
C LEU A 115 -5.84 29.16 6.20
N SER A 116 -6.83 29.98 5.84
CA SER A 116 -8.06 30.07 6.63
C SER A 116 -8.93 28.83 6.42
N GLU A 117 -9.78 28.53 7.40
CA GLU A 117 -10.69 27.38 7.36
C GLU A 117 -11.61 27.41 6.13
N ASP A 118 -12.12 28.58 5.76
CA ASP A 118 -13.02 28.75 4.60
C ASP A 118 -12.31 28.42 3.28
N ILE A 119 -11.08 28.91 3.09
CA ILE A 119 -10.28 28.63 1.88
C ILE A 119 -9.92 27.15 1.81
N TYR A 120 -9.54 26.55 2.95
CA TYR A 120 -9.27 25.12 3.05
C TYR A 120 -10.48 24.27 2.63
N LYS A 121 -11.66 24.53 3.20
CA LYS A 121 -12.89 23.81 2.86
C LYS A 121 -13.23 23.92 1.38
N GLN A 122 -13.17 25.13 0.82
CA GLN A 122 -13.49 25.36 -0.58
C GLN A 122 -12.51 24.63 -1.52
N GLN A 123 -11.20 24.69 -1.25
CA GLN A 123 -10.21 24.00 -2.09
C GLN A 123 -10.28 22.48 -1.93
N LYS A 124 -10.55 21.98 -0.72
CA LYS A 124 -10.76 20.56 -0.45
C LYS A 124 -11.90 20.01 -1.28
N GLU A 125 -13.06 20.67 -1.31
CA GLU A 125 -14.20 20.26 -2.13
C GLU A 125 -13.91 20.26 -3.64
N VAL A 126 -13.04 21.15 -4.12
CA VAL A 126 -12.64 21.19 -5.53
C VAL A 126 -11.75 19.99 -5.87
N ILE A 127 -10.80 19.67 -4.99
CA ILE A 127 -9.90 18.52 -5.18
C ILE A 127 -10.67 17.21 -5.07
N GLU A 128 -11.55 17.07 -4.08
CA GLU A 128 -12.41 15.89 -3.90
C GLU A 128 -13.34 15.66 -5.10
N ARG A 129 -13.94 16.72 -5.66
CA ARG A 129 -14.72 16.60 -6.91
C ARG A 129 -13.88 16.13 -8.10
N LYS A 130 -12.64 16.60 -8.20
CA LYS A 130 -11.72 16.14 -9.25
C LYS A 130 -11.27 14.70 -9.05
N LEU A 131 -11.11 14.27 -7.79
CA LEU A 131 -10.84 12.87 -7.43
C LEU A 131 -12.00 11.97 -7.83
N LEU A 132 -13.24 12.35 -7.48
CA LEU A 132 -14.45 11.62 -7.88
C LEU A 132 -14.67 11.57 -9.41
N GLY A 133 -14.12 12.54 -10.14
CA GLY A 133 -14.19 12.59 -11.61
C GLY A 133 -13.07 11.81 -12.33
N LEU A 134 -12.03 11.38 -11.62
CA LEU A 134 -10.99 10.53 -12.19
C LEU A 134 -11.50 9.10 -12.25
N LYS A 135 -11.60 8.56 -13.46
CA LYS A 135 -11.70 7.10 -13.58
C LYS A 135 -10.40 6.50 -13.06
N PRO A 136 -10.47 5.53 -12.14
CA PRO A 136 -9.28 4.87 -11.64
C PRO A 136 -8.51 4.23 -12.80
N ASP A 137 -7.18 4.38 -12.76
CA ASP A 137 -6.31 3.76 -13.75
C ASP A 137 -6.41 2.22 -13.61
N PRO A 138 -6.87 1.50 -14.65
CA PRO A 138 -7.02 0.04 -14.59
C PRO A 138 -5.72 -0.72 -14.34
N ASP A 139 -4.58 -0.18 -14.80
CA ASP A 139 -3.29 -0.84 -14.63
C ASP A 139 -2.79 -0.65 -13.18
N LEU A 140 -2.91 0.56 -12.64
CA LEU A 140 -2.68 0.85 -11.22
C LEU A 140 -3.58 -0.01 -10.31
N PHE A 141 -4.85 -0.16 -10.65
CA PHE A 141 -5.80 -1.00 -9.93
C PHE A 141 -5.36 -2.46 -9.93
N THR A 142 -4.93 -2.98 -11.08
CA THR A 142 -4.48 -4.37 -11.24
C THR A 142 -3.26 -4.64 -10.36
N THR A 143 -2.22 -3.81 -10.46
CA THR A 143 -0.98 -3.98 -9.68
C THR A 143 -1.24 -3.84 -8.18
N THR A 144 -2.07 -2.89 -7.76
CA THR A 144 -2.41 -2.68 -6.34
C THR A 144 -3.23 -3.85 -5.80
N THR A 145 -4.21 -4.33 -6.56
CA THR A 145 -5.02 -5.51 -6.17
C THR A 145 -4.15 -6.75 -5.98
N GLU A 146 -3.18 -7.00 -6.87
CA GLU A 146 -2.25 -8.12 -6.72
C GLU A 146 -1.37 -7.97 -5.47
N ARG A 147 -0.82 -6.77 -5.22
CA ARG A 147 0.00 -6.50 -4.02
C ARG A 147 -0.80 -6.69 -2.73
N CYS A 148 -2.00 -6.11 -2.62
CA CYS A 148 -2.88 -6.28 -1.46
C CYS A 148 -3.27 -7.76 -1.28
N TYR A 149 -3.56 -8.47 -2.37
CA TYR A 149 -3.84 -9.90 -2.33
C TYR A 149 -2.66 -10.69 -1.77
N GLN A 150 -1.44 -10.45 -2.25
CA GLN A 150 -0.24 -11.13 -1.76
C GLN A 150 -0.02 -10.86 -0.26
N LYS A 151 -0.17 -9.62 0.18
CA LYS A 151 -0.10 -9.24 1.61
C LYS A 151 -1.08 -10.06 2.44
N LEU A 152 -2.36 -10.08 2.06
CA LEU A 152 -3.40 -10.83 2.77
C LEU A 152 -3.21 -12.36 2.69
N ASN A 153 -2.59 -12.85 1.62
CA ASN A 153 -2.34 -14.28 1.39
C ASN A 153 -1.08 -14.80 2.12
N THR A 154 -0.39 -13.98 2.93
CA THR A 154 0.76 -14.43 3.73
C THR A 154 0.42 -14.77 5.20
N GLU A 155 -0.80 -14.50 5.66
CA GLU A 155 -1.12 -14.53 7.10
C GLU A 155 -1.45 -15.90 7.73
N LEU A 156 -1.42 -17.04 7.01
CA LEU A 156 -1.85 -18.32 7.61
C LEU A 156 -0.90 -19.51 7.39
N ARG A 157 -0.01 -19.67 8.37
CA ARG A 157 0.77 -20.87 8.75
C ARG A 157 1.89 -21.30 7.78
N PRO A 158 3.05 -21.77 8.30
CA PRO A 158 4.08 -22.37 7.47
C PRO A 158 3.51 -23.63 6.77
N GLY A 159 3.39 -23.58 5.45
CA GLY A 159 3.09 -24.76 4.61
C GLY A 159 1.84 -24.69 3.72
N LEU A 160 0.96 -23.68 3.83
CA LEU A 160 -0.12 -23.46 2.86
C LEU A 160 0.15 -22.16 2.08
N LYS A 161 0.34 -22.28 0.76
CA LYS A 161 0.83 -21.18 -0.08
C LYS A 161 -0.24 -20.40 -0.85
N LEU A 162 -1.50 -20.82 -0.83
CA LEU A 162 -2.55 -20.23 -1.65
C LEU A 162 -3.90 -20.40 -0.95
N VAL A 163 -4.47 -19.32 -0.41
CA VAL A 163 -5.85 -19.36 0.05
C VAL A 163 -6.61 -18.13 -0.43
N TYR A 164 -7.83 -18.39 -0.89
CA TYR A 164 -8.86 -17.41 -1.17
C TYR A 164 -8.88 -16.29 -0.12
N VAL A 165 -8.79 -15.04 -0.58
CA VAL A 165 -8.81 -13.84 0.26
C VAL A 165 -10.25 -13.30 0.32
N GLU A 166 -10.67 -12.84 1.49
CA GLU A 166 -11.96 -12.14 1.66
C GLU A 166 -11.99 -10.87 0.80
N ILE A 167 -12.98 -10.77 -0.08
CA ILE A 167 -13.15 -9.61 -0.97
C ILE A 167 -13.33 -8.33 -0.16
N ASP A 168 -14.03 -8.38 0.98
CA ASP A 168 -14.25 -7.19 1.82
C ASP A 168 -12.96 -6.60 2.38
N ARG A 169 -12.01 -7.47 2.78
CA ARG A 169 -10.68 -7.04 3.24
C ARG A 169 -9.86 -6.50 2.09
N LEU A 170 -9.83 -7.23 0.97
CA LEU A 170 -9.12 -6.79 -0.23
C LEU A 170 -9.63 -5.44 -0.71
N ARG A 171 -10.95 -5.24 -0.71
CA ARG A 171 -11.61 -3.97 -1.06
C ARG A 171 -11.13 -2.85 -0.16
N LYS A 172 -11.16 -3.02 1.16
CA LYS A 172 -10.70 -1.99 2.11
C LYS A 172 -9.25 -1.60 1.87
N ASP A 173 -8.36 -2.57 1.70
CA ASP A 173 -6.94 -2.32 1.50
C ASP A 173 -6.68 -1.59 0.17
N VAL A 174 -7.27 -2.08 -0.93
CA VAL A 174 -7.11 -1.46 -2.26
C VAL A 174 -7.73 -0.06 -2.28
N CYS A 175 -8.97 0.11 -1.83
CA CYS A 175 -9.63 1.42 -1.77
C CYS A 175 -8.83 2.43 -0.94
N THR A 176 -8.26 2.00 0.19
CA THR A 176 -7.41 2.85 1.02
C THR A 176 -6.12 3.24 0.29
N GLU A 177 -5.49 2.31 -0.42
CA GLU A 177 -4.19 2.53 -1.04
C GLU A 177 -4.24 3.41 -2.29
N ILE A 178 -5.25 3.24 -3.15
CA ILE A 178 -5.39 4.05 -4.39
C ILE A 178 -6.46 5.15 -4.30
N GLY A 179 -7.14 5.27 -3.16
CA GLY A 179 -8.07 6.36 -2.88
C GLY A 179 -9.36 6.31 -3.70
N ILE A 180 -9.86 5.11 -4.01
CA ILE A 180 -11.12 4.90 -4.74
C ILE A 180 -12.26 4.49 -3.80
N ASN A 181 -13.51 4.68 -4.23
CA ASN A 181 -14.65 4.19 -3.46
C ASN A 181 -14.93 2.71 -3.76
N GLU A 182 -15.78 2.09 -2.93
CA GLU A 182 -16.12 0.67 -3.03
C GLU A 182 -16.83 0.28 -4.34
N ASP A 183 -17.65 1.17 -4.89
CA ASP A 183 -18.41 0.87 -6.11
C ASP A 183 -17.49 0.88 -7.34
N ASP A 184 -16.55 1.84 -7.40
CA ASP A 184 -15.48 1.87 -8.40
C ASP A 184 -14.57 0.63 -8.30
N PHE A 185 -14.25 0.20 -7.06
CA PHE A 185 -13.52 -1.05 -6.84
C PHE A 185 -14.26 -2.24 -7.42
N ASP A 186 -15.56 -2.39 -7.11
CA ASP A 186 -16.36 -3.52 -7.59
C ASP A 186 -16.44 -3.53 -9.13
N ASP A 187 -16.57 -2.36 -9.77
CA ASP A 187 -16.60 -2.24 -11.22
C ASP A 187 -15.26 -2.56 -11.89
N LEU A 188 -14.15 -2.10 -11.32
CA LEU A 188 -12.80 -2.43 -11.79
C LEU A 188 -12.47 -3.90 -11.55
N LEU A 189 -12.87 -4.47 -10.42
CA LEU A 189 -12.66 -5.88 -10.12
C LEU A 189 -13.43 -6.75 -11.11
N LYS A 190 -14.67 -6.40 -11.45
CA LYS A 190 -15.43 -7.08 -12.53
C LYS A 190 -14.72 -6.96 -13.88
N ALA A 191 -14.17 -5.79 -14.20
CA ALA A 191 -13.40 -5.59 -15.43
C ALA A 191 -12.12 -6.45 -15.44
N MET A 192 -11.40 -6.51 -14.32
CA MET A 192 -10.21 -7.33 -14.12
C MET A 192 -10.52 -8.82 -14.27
N LEU A 193 -11.59 -9.32 -13.63
CA LEU A 193 -12.03 -10.71 -13.73
C LEU A 193 -12.37 -11.13 -15.17
N ARG A 194 -12.97 -10.21 -15.95
CA ARG A 194 -13.24 -10.43 -17.38
C ARG A 194 -11.97 -10.42 -18.23
N LYS A 195 -10.94 -9.65 -17.84
CA LYS A 195 -9.64 -9.58 -18.53
C LYS A 195 -8.77 -10.80 -18.24
N PHE A 196 -8.83 -11.34 -17.03
CA PHE A 196 -7.96 -12.41 -16.54
C PHE A 196 -8.72 -13.73 -16.29
N VAL A 197 -9.55 -14.14 -17.26
CA VAL A 197 -10.31 -15.39 -17.19
C VAL A 197 -9.38 -16.59 -17.00
N GLY A 198 -9.66 -17.42 -16.00
CA GLY A 198 -8.87 -18.62 -15.67
C GLY A 198 -7.63 -18.35 -14.80
N LYS A 199 -7.25 -17.09 -14.59
CA LYS A 199 -6.18 -16.69 -13.66
C LYS A 199 -6.71 -16.24 -12.30
N MET A 200 -8.01 -15.92 -12.25
CA MET A 200 -8.71 -15.52 -11.04
C MET A 200 -9.96 -16.38 -10.86
N GLU A 201 -10.31 -16.68 -9.62
CA GLU A 201 -11.52 -17.41 -9.27
C GLU A 201 -12.26 -16.74 -8.11
N LEU A 202 -13.59 -16.72 -8.21
CA LEU A 202 -14.47 -16.21 -7.17
C LEU A 202 -15.18 -17.37 -6.47
N ALA A 203 -15.32 -17.26 -5.15
CA ALA A 203 -16.07 -18.23 -4.35
C ALA A 203 -17.08 -17.57 -3.42
N GLY A 204 -18.29 -18.15 -3.36
CA GLY A 204 -19.37 -17.73 -2.45
C GLY A 204 -19.22 -18.28 -1.02
N ALA A 205 -18.35 -19.26 -0.83
CA ALA A 205 -17.94 -19.81 0.45
C ALA A 205 -16.48 -20.28 0.29
N PRO A 206 -15.64 -20.26 1.34
CA PRO A 206 -14.25 -20.71 1.20
C PRO A 206 -14.25 -22.19 0.79
N PRO A 207 -13.66 -22.56 -0.37
CA PRO A 207 -13.64 -23.95 -0.79
C PRO A 207 -12.67 -24.73 0.10
N THR A 208 -13.25 -25.61 0.93
CA THR A 208 -12.58 -26.64 1.73
C THR A 208 -11.48 -26.18 2.70
N MET A 209 -11.87 -25.85 3.94
CA MET A 209 -11.16 -26.46 5.07
C MET A 209 -11.53 -27.96 5.10
N PRO A 210 -10.62 -28.87 5.49
CA PRO A 210 -10.93 -30.30 5.57
C PRO A 210 -12.18 -30.52 6.44
N SER A 211 -13.11 -31.31 5.90
CA SER A 211 -14.43 -31.63 6.45
C SER A 211 -14.45 -31.77 7.99
N PRO A 212 -15.22 -30.95 8.73
CA PRO A 212 -15.50 -31.24 10.11
C PRO A 212 -16.69 -32.19 10.17
N THR A 213 -16.44 -33.43 10.57
CA THR A 213 -17.46 -34.28 11.21
C THR A 213 -17.85 -33.66 12.56
N THR A 214 -18.32 -32.41 12.60
CA THR A 214 -18.92 -31.77 13.78
C THR A 214 -19.47 -30.40 13.42
N ARG A 215 -20.81 -30.30 13.51
CA ARG A 215 -21.63 -29.13 13.87
C ARG A 215 -21.03 -27.73 13.69
N SER A 216 -21.61 -27.00 12.74
CA SER A 216 -21.84 -25.54 12.78
C SER A 216 -20.63 -24.71 13.22
N ALA A 217 -19.64 -24.58 12.35
CA ALA A 217 -18.84 -23.36 12.36
C ALA A 217 -19.78 -22.21 11.96
N HIS A 218 -20.15 -21.37 12.92
CA HIS A 218 -20.79 -20.09 12.65
C HIS A 218 -19.84 -19.25 11.79
N ILE A 219 -20.09 -19.21 10.49
CA ILE A 219 -19.47 -18.26 9.57
C ILE A 219 -20.23 -16.94 9.76
N THR A 220 -19.61 -15.98 10.44
CA THR A 220 -20.09 -14.60 10.48
C THR A 220 -20.01 -14.01 9.08
N ARG A 221 -21.12 -14.05 8.33
CA ARG A 221 -21.30 -13.37 7.03
C ARG A 221 -21.42 -11.85 7.25
N GLU A 222 -20.37 -11.21 7.75
CA GLU A 222 -20.44 -9.79 8.12
C GLU A 222 -19.92 -8.82 7.04
N GLY A 223 -19.32 -9.31 5.94
CA GLY A 223 -18.76 -8.46 4.87
C GLY A 223 -19.67 -8.29 3.63
N ARG A 224 -19.50 -7.17 2.91
CA ARG A 224 -20.19 -6.90 1.62
C ARG A 224 -19.50 -7.72 0.51
N GLY A 225 -20.18 -8.73 -0.04
CA GLY A 225 -19.67 -9.53 -1.16
C GLY A 225 -19.63 -8.76 -2.49
N LEU A 226 -19.02 -9.34 -3.52
CA LEU A 226 -19.06 -8.87 -4.90
C LEU A 226 -20.21 -9.55 -5.65
N GLU A 227 -21.14 -8.79 -6.21
CA GLU A 227 -22.18 -9.32 -7.08
C GLU A 227 -21.71 -9.36 -8.53
N LEU A 228 -21.72 -10.56 -9.13
CA LEU A 228 -21.39 -10.78 -10.54
C LEU A 228 -22.38 -11.78 -11.14
N ASP A 229 -23.04 -11.37 -12.23
CA ASP A 229 -24.04 -12.16 -12.95
C ASP A 229 -25.17 -12.71 -12.05
N GLY A 230 -25.65 -11.88 -11.12
CA GLY A 230 -26.72 -12.22 -10.17
C GLY A 230 -26.31 -13.20 -9.07
N LYS A 231 -25.01 -13.46 -8.91
CA LYS A 231 -24.44 -14.30 -7.84
C LYS A 231 -23.53 -13.46 -6.96
N LEU A 232 -23.58 -13.75 -5.66
CA LEU A 232 -22.77 -13.06 -4.66
C LEU A 232 -21.56 -13.90 -4.28
N TYR A 233 -20.38 -13.31 -4.38
CA TYR A 233 -19.10 -13.91 -4.05
C TYR A 233 -18.46 -13.18 -2.87
N TYR A 234 -17.80 -13.90 -1.99
CA TYR A 234 -17.19 -13.32 -0.78
C TYR A 234 -15.68 -13.46 -0.77
N TYR A 235 -15.15 -14.33 -1.63
CA TYR A 235 -13.73 -14.64 -1.66
C TYR A 235 -13.21 -14.66 -3.09
N ILE A 236 -11.91 -14.36 -3.23
CA ILE A 236 -11.19 -14.35 -4.50
C ILE A 236 -9.85 -15.07 -4.37
N ALA A 237 -9.46 -15.83 -5.40
CA ALA A 237 -8.13 -16.41 -5.53
C ALA A 237 -7.48 -15.90 -6.81
N ILE A 238 -6.18 -15.62 -6.76
CA ILE A 238 -5.35 -15.21 -7.90
C ILE A 238 -4.25 -16.25 -8.07
N PHE A 239 -4.31 -17.02 -9.16
CA PHE A 239 -3.44 -18.19 -9.39
C PHE A 239 -2.17 -17.86 -10.15
N GLU A 240 -2.26 -16.94 -11.12
CA GLU A 240 -1.13 -16.42 -11.87
C GLU A 240 -1.17 -14.89 -11.78
N PRO A 241 -0.26 -14.25 -11.02
CA PRO A 241 -0.11 -12.81 -11.08
C PRO A 241 0.19 -12.41 -12.53
N SER A 242 -0.31 -11.26 -12.98
CA SER A 242 -0.15 -10.76 -14.35
C SER A 242 1.32 -10.53 -14.74
N LEU A 243 2.24 -10.59 -13.79
CA LEU A 243 3.68 -10.62 -14.00
C LEU A 243 4.17 -12.05 -14.32
N SER A 244 4.09 -12.42 -15.60
CA SER A 244 5.10 -13.26 -16.24
C SER A 244 5.86 -12.38 -17.26
N PRO A 245 7.20 -12.52 -17.37
CA PRO A 245 8.09 -11.56 -18.05
C PRO A 245 7.75 -11.28 -19.51
#